data_AF-A0A7C5KQ12-F1
#
_entry.id   AF-A0A7C5KQ12-F1
#
_cell.length_a   1.000
_cell.length_b   1.000
_cell.length_c   1.000
_cell.angle_alpha   90.00
_cell.angle_beta   90.00
_cell.angle_gamma   90.00
#
_symmetry.space_group_name_H-M   'P 1'
#
loop_
_entity.id
_entity.type
_entity.pdbx_description
1 polymer ?
#
loop_
_entity_poly.entity_id
_entity_poly.type
_entity_poly.pdbx_seq_one_letter_code
_entity_poly.pdbx_strand_id
1 'polypeptide(L)'
;MRICGLQWDGLVVTNTVKKHPMTQTLNEKTVIDYVRSLSMPDAIFEKDAVLSSEAITEGNVNLIFRVFNTADPLQAVLVKQALPYAWRYPDGAMPVDRQRIEYDILKIEARYCPQQVPKVYAYNPDKHLLVIEYFGQHLMMRYALMQQNRYPLLAQHIGRFMARTLFYTSDFYLSSGDKKAMLPKFI
;
A
#
# COMPACT_ATOMS: atom_id res chain seq x y z
N MET A 1 29.57 24.84 3.99
CA MET A 1 30.18 24.02 2.92
C MET A 1 29.07 23.60 1.97
N ARG A 2 28.88 24.37 0.90
CA ARG A 2 27.93 24.09 -0.19
C ARG A 2 28.56 23.04 -1.09
N ILE A 3 27.83 21.99 -1.45
CA ILE A 3 28.16 21.19 -2.62
C ILE A 3 27.01 21.41 -3.60
N CYS A 4 27.30 22.26 -4.57
CA CYS A 4 26.49 22.56 -5.74
C CYS A 4 26.99 21.69 -6.90
N GLY A 5 26.11 21.30 -7.81
CA GLY A 5 26.48 20.92 -9.17
C GLY A 5 26.62 19.44 -9.46
N LEU A 6 25.49 18.77 -9.68
CA LEU A 6 25.42 17.70 -10.68
C LEU A 6 24.31 18.08 -11.66
N GLN A 7 24.75 18.55 -12.83
CA GLN A 7 23.92 18.81 -13.98
C GLN A 7 23.59 17.46 -14.62
N TRP A 8 22.32 17.08 -14.60
CA TRP A 8 21.83 15.85 -15.22
C TRP A 8 21.52 16.13 -16.69
N ASP A 9 22.50 15.93 -17.56
CA ASP A 9 22.27 15.82 -19.00
C ASP A 9 21.98 14.35 -19.31
N GLY A 10 20.71 14.01 -19.56
CA GLY A 10 20.34 12.62 -19.87
C GLY A 10 18.88 12.42 -20.20
N LEU A 11 18.61 12.24 -21.50
CA LEU A 11 17.41 11.71 -22.16
C LEU A 11 16.06 12.00 -21.49
N VAL A 12 15.29 12.87 -22.13
CA VAL A 12 13.83 12.87 -22.03
C VAL A 12 13.33 11.56 -22.61
N VAL A 13 13.20 10.53 -21.77
CA VAL A 13 12.36 9.38 -22.08
C VAL A 13 10.93 9.91 -22.06
N THR A 14 10.38 10.19 -23.23
CA THR A 14 8.97 10.49 -23.41
C THR A 14 8.16 9.21 -23.17
N ASN A 15 8.13 8.75 -21.93
CA ASN A 15 7.11 7.80 -21.49
C ASN A 15 5.78 8.52 -21.62
N THR A 16 5.06 8.20 -22.68
CA THR A 16 3.68 8.60 -22.89
C THR A 16 2.87 7.91 -21.80
N VAL A 17 2.80 8.54 -20.63
CA VAL A 17 1.86 8.17 -19.59
C VAL A 17 0.50 8.29 -20.24
N LYS A 18 -0.15 7.15 -20.53
CA LYS A 18 -1.55 7.13 -20.95
C LYS A 18 -2.31 7.98 -19.93
N LYS A 19 -2.83 9.14 -20.35
CA LYS A 19 -3.70 9.98 -19.53
C LYS A 19 -4.94 9.13 -19.19
N HIS A 20 -4.89 8.45 -18.06
CA HIS A 20 -6.10 7.92 -17.45
C HIS A 20 -6.92 9.14 -17.02
N PRO A 21 -8.23 9.19 -17.32
CA PRO A 21 -9.08 10.29 -16.89
C PRO A 21 -8.89 10.49 -15.39
N MET A 22 -8.70 11.74 -14.96
CA MET A 22 -8.40 12.04 -13.57
C MET A 22 -9.52 11.52 -12.68
N THR A 23 -9.23 10.45 -11.94
CA THR A 23 -10.09 9.98 -10.87
C THR A 23 -10.06 10.98 -9.74
N GLN A 24 -11.24 11.30 -9.19
CA GLN A 24 -11.37 12.22 -8.07
C GLN A 24 -10.44 11.79 -6.92
N THR A 25 -9.55 12.70 -6.51
CA THR A 25 -8.67 12.54 -5.36
C THR A 25 -9.52 12.48 -4.09
N LEU A 26 -9.25 11.50 -3.23
CA LEU A 26 -9.92 11.39 -1.94
C LEU A 26 -9.42 12.47 -0.97
N ASN A 27 -10.33 12.88 -0.08
CA ASN A 27 -10.05 13.69 1.10
C ASN A 27 -10.72 13.04 2.32
N GLU A 28 -10.57 13.65 3.49
CA GLU A 28 -11.06 13.14 4.77
C GLU A 28 -12.59 12.90 4.80
N LYS A 29 -13.35 13.61 3.97
CA LYS A 29 -14.80 13.41 3.85
C LYS A 29 -15.12 12.32 2.84
N THR A 30 -14.59 12.42 1.62
CA THR A 30 -14.94 11.49 0.54
C THR A 30 -14.39 10.08 0.75
N VAL A 31 -13.34 9.91 1.57
CA VAL A 31 -12.85 8.58 1.97
C VAL A 31 -13.86 7.84 2.86
N ILE A 32 -14.60 8.56 3.71
CA ILE A 32 -15.64 7.96 4.56
C ILE A 32 -16.77 7.44 3.69
N ASP A 33 -17.22 8.26 2.73
CA ASP A 33 -18.27 7.86 1.78
C ASP A 33 -17.82 6.64 0.95
N TYR A 34 -16.57 6.63 0.51
CA TYR A 34 -16.00 5.48 -0.19
C TYR A 34 -16.03 4.21 0.68
N VAL A 35 -15.55 4.26 1.92
CA VAL A 35 -15.60 3.10 2.83
C VAL A 35 -17.03 2.64 3.09
N ARG A 36 -18.00 3.56 3.27
CA ARG A 36 -19.42 3.22 3.43
C ARG A 36 -20.05 2.56 2.21
N SER A 37 -19.53 2.84 1.01
CA SER A 37 -19.99 2.19 -0.22
C SER A 37 -19.49 0.76 -0.41
N LEU A 38 -18.51 0.33 0.40
CA LEU A 38 -17.96 -1.03 0.37
C LEU A 38 -18.74 -1.95 1.31
N SER A 39 -18.83 -3.23 0.93
CA SER A 39 -19.30 -4.27 1.85
C SER A 39 -18.15 -4.67 2.80
N MET A 40 -18.01 -3.93 3.89
CA MET A 40 -17.04 -4.22 4.94
C MET A 40 -17.55 -5.32 5.88
N PRO A 41 -16.69 -6.16 6.45
CA PRO A 41 -17.08 -7.09 7.51
C PRO A 41 -17.66 -6.33 8.71
N ASP A 42 -18.78 -6.80 9.25
CA ASP A 42 -19.43 -6.21 10.44
C ASP A 42 -18.49 -6.18 11.65
N ALA A 43 -17.54 -7.13 11.73
CA ALA A 43 -16.50 -7.17 12.75
C ALA A 43 -15.54 -5.96 12.72
N ILE A 44 -15.51 -5.20 11.62
CA ILE A 44 -14.73 -3.97 11.48
C ILE A 44 -15.64 -2.76 11.65
N PHE A 45 -16.72 -2.68 10.86
CA PHE A 45 -17.68 -1.58 10.96
C PHE A 45 -19.09 -2.14 10.98
N GLU A 46 -19.80 -1.88 12.07
CA GLU A 46 -21.25 -2.04 12.11
C GLU A 46 -21.91 -1.06 11.13
N LYS A 47 -23.08 -1.42 10.61
CA LYS A 47 -23.80 -0.63 9.61
C LYS A 47 -24.06 0.82 10.03
N ASP A 48 -24.35 1.02 11.31
CA ASP A 48 -24.68 2.33 11.89
C ASP A 48 -23.50 2.98 12.61
N ALA A 49 -22.28 2.44 12.44
CA ALA A 49 -21.08 3.01 13.02
C ALA A 49 -20.88 4.47 12.56
N VAL A 50 -20.54 5.32 13.53
CA VAL A 50 -20.13 6.70 13.25
C VAL A 50 -18.65 6.67 12.91
N LEU A 51 -18.32 7.03 11.67
CA LEU A 51 -16.95 6.97 11.16
C LEU A 51 -16.33 8.35 11.15
N SER A 52 -15.05 8.41 11.49
CA SER A 52 -14.17 9.56 11.28
C SER A 52 -12.98 9.14 10.42
N SER A 53 -12.23 10.11 9.90
CA SER A 53 -11.00 9.82 9.18
C SER A 53 -9.91 10.84 9.47
N GLU A 54 -8.67 10.42 9.25
CA GLU A 54 -7.49 11.26 9.33
C GLU A 54 -6.49 10.88 8.22
N ALA A 55 -5.81 11.89 7.65
CA ALA A 55 -4.74 11.67 6.69
C ALA A 55 -3.45 11.25 7.42
N ILE A 56 -2.84 10.15 6.97
CA ILE A 56 -1.51 9.74 7.42
C ILE A 56 -0.47 10.43 6.54
N THR A 57 0.29 11.34 7.15
CA THR A 57 1.28 12.17 6.46
C THR A 57 2.69 11.56 6.42
N GLU A 58 2.87 10.43 7.12
CA GLU A 58 4.10 9.64 7.13
C GLU A 58 4.19 8.79 5.85
N GLY A 59 4.67 9.41 4.78
CA GLY A 59 4.81 8.79 3.47
C GLY A 59 5.11 9.82 2.38
N ASN A 60 5.63 9.36 1.25
CA ASN A 60 6.06 10.24 0.15
C ASN A 60 5.20 10.10 -1.11
N VAL A 61 4.65 8.90 -1.37
CA VAL A 61 4.18 8.50 -2.70
C VAL A 61 2.65 8.42 -2.82
N ASN A 62 1.98 7.71 -1.90
CA ASN A 62 0.53 7.52 -1.95
C ASN A 62 -0.17 8.40 -0.89
N LEU A 63 -1.39 8.86 -1.19
CA LEU A 63 -2.29 9.37 -0.17
C LEU A 63 -2.78 8.18 0.67
N ILE A 64 -2.74 8.34 1.99
CA ILE A 64 -3.19 7.31 2.92
C ILE A 64 -4.10 7.96 3.94
N PHE A 65 -5.28 7.38 4.12
CA PHE A 65 -6.23 7.78 5.15
C PHE A 65 -6.47 6.61 6.08
N ARG A 66 -6.56 6.89 7.37
CA ARG A 66 -7.18 5.99 8.33
C ARG A 66 -8.65 6.38 8.44
N VAL A 67 -9.54 5.40 8.26
CA VAL A 67 -10.98 5.55 8.55
C VAL A 67 -11.28 4.66 9.73
N PHE A 68 -11.93 5.19 10.76
CA PHE A 68 -12.12 4.51 12.03
C PHE A 68 -13.48 4.81 12.66
N ASN A 69 -13.98 3.87 13.45
CA ASN A 69 -15.19 4.05 14.26
C ASN A 69 -14.86 5.01 15.43
N THR A 70 -15.68 6.03 15.64
CA THR A 70 -15.49 6.97 16.74
C THR A 70 -15.72 6.34 18.12
N ALA A 71 -16.54 5.28 18.19
CA ALA A 71 -16.80 4.54 19.43
C ALA A 71 -15.63 3.63 19.83
N ASP A 72 -14.95 3.02 18.85
CA ASP A 72 -13.73 2.24 19.06
C ASP A 72 -12.72 2.54 17.93
N PRO A 73 -11.70 3.38 18.17
CA PRO A 73 -10.72 3.73 17.16
C PRO A 73 -9.84 2.57 16.67
N LEU A 74 -9.82 1.41 17.34
CA LEU A 74 -9.13 0.22 16.85
C LEU A 74 -9.90 -0.47 15.72
N GLN A 75 -11.21 -0.31 15.68
CA GLN A 75 -12.04 -0.65 14.53
C GLN A 75 -11.77 0.36 13.42
N ALA A 76 -10.85 0.01 12.52
CA ALA A 76 -10.41 0.91 11.48
C ALA A 76 -9.86 0.17 10.26
N VAL A 77 -9.71 0.92 9.18
CA VAL A 77 -9.03 0.50 7.94
C VAL A 77 -8.10 1.59 7.44
N LEU A 78 -7.12 1.18 6.64
CA LEU A 78 -6.30 2.10 5.87
C LEU A 78 -6.76 2.11 4.43
N VAL A 79 -6.98 3.30 3.88
CA VAL A 79 -7.31 3.53 2.48
C VAL A 79 -6.13 4.20 1.81
N LYS A 80 -5.52 3.51 0.84
CA LYS A 80 -4.39 4.01 0.04
C LYS A 80 -4.88 4.39 -1.34
N GLN A 81 -4.47 5.56 -1.83
CA GLN A 81 -4.70 6.00 -3.21
C GLN A 81 -3.38 6.33 -3.91
N ALA A 82 -3.18 5.74 -5.08
CA ALA A 82 -2.10 6.15 -5.97
C ALA A 82 -2.57 7.30 -6.87
N LEU A 83 -1.86 8.43 -6.81
CA LEU A 83 -2.04 9.57 -7.72
C LEU A 83 -1.08 9.48 -8.90
N PRO A 84 -1.32 10.19 -10.02
CA PRO A 84 -0.39 10.25 -11.16
C PRO A 84 0.94 10.99 -10.84
N TYR A 85 1.15 11.33 -9.57
CA TYR A 85 2.35 11.93 -9.00
C TYR A 85 2.56 11.41 -7.57
N ALA A 86 3.73 11.67 -7.00
CA ALA A 86 3.98 11.47 -5.58
C ALA A 86 3.27 12.57 -4.77
N TRP A 87 2.37 12.24 -3.84
CA TRP A 87 1.55 13.26 -3.18
C TRP A 87 2.36 14.35 -2.44
N ARG A 88 3.54 14.01 -1.92
CA ARG A 88 4.45 14.95 -1.26
C ARG A 88 5.32 15.75 -2.24
N TYR A 89 5.48 15.25 -3.47
CA TYR A 89 6.26 15.87 -4.54
C TYR A 89 5.41 15.95 -5.82
N PRO A 90 4.46 16.91 -5.91
CA PRO A 90 3.49 16.95 -7.00
C PRO A 90 4.11 17.05 -8.41
N ASP A 91 5.31 17.63 -8.51
CA ASP A 91 6.07 17.71 -9.77
C ASP A 91 6.69 16.36 -10.19
N GLY A 92 6.76 15.39 -9.27
CA GLY A 92 7.26 14.05 -9.50
C GLY A 92 6.17 13.13 -10.06
N ALA A 93 6.02 13.11 -11.38
CA ALA A 93 5.10 12.20 -12.06
C ALA A 93 5.40 10.73 -11.73
N MET A 94 4.35 9.95 -11.45
CA MET A 94 4.46 8.54 -11.10
C MET A 94 3.30 7.70 -11.65
N PRO A 95 3.56 6.49 -12.19
CA PRO A 95 2.52 5.60 -12.68
C PRO A 95 1.53 5.19 -11.57
N VAL A 96 0.24 5.30 -11.85
CA VAL A 96 -0.85 4.86 -10.95
C VAL A 96 -0.98 3.34 -10.86
N ASP A 97 -0.48 2.61 -11.87
CA ASP A 97 -0.49 1.14 -11.91
C ASP A 97 0.26 0.49 -10.74
N ARG A 98 1.12 1.26 -10.05
CA ARG A 98 1.74 0.83 -8.78
C ARG A 98 0.73 0.34 -7.75
N GLN A 99 -0.51 0.85 -7.74
CA GLN A 99 -1.53 0.36 -6.80
C GLN A 99 -2.03 -1.04 -7.17
N ARG A 100 -2.13 -1.35 -8.46
CA ARG A 100 -2.45 -2.70 -8.96
C ARG A 100 -1.33 -3.67 -8.60
N ILE A 101 -0.08 -3.28 -8.86
CA ILE A 101 1.11 -4.05 -8.50
C ILE A 101 1.13 -4.34 -6.99
N GLU A 102 0.89 -3.33 -6.15
CA GLU A 102 0.81 -3.51 -4.69
C GLU A 102 -0.29 -4.50 -4.29
N TYR A 103 -1.48 -4.38 -4.87
CA TYR A 103 -2.59 -5.31 -4.63
C TYR A 103 -2.24 -6.76 -5.01
N ASP A 104 -1.67 -6.95 -6.20
CA ASP A 104 -1.30 -8.28 -6.71
C ASP A 104 -0.17 -8.91 -5.87
N ILE A 105 0.82 -8.13 -5.45
CA ILE A 105 1.90 -8.58 -4.56
C ILE A 105 1.32 -8.98 -3.21
N LEU A 106 0.51 -8.14 -2.56
CA LEU A 106 -0.09 -8.45 -1.26
C LEU A 106 -0.93 -9.73 -1.31
N LYS A 107 -1.64 -10.00 -2.41
CA LYS A 107 -2.37 -11.27 -2.58
C LYS A 107 -1.44 -12.48 -2.65
N ILE A 108 -0.31 -12.36 -3.33
CA ILE A 108 0.70 -13.43 -3.39
C ILE A 108 1.34 -13.63 -2.03
N GLU A 109 1.73 -12.54 -1.36
CA GLU A 109 2.35 -12.60 -0.04
C GLU A 109 1.39 -13.18 1.00
N ALA A 110 0.12 -12.80 0.97
CA ALA A 110 -0.91 -13.34 1.87
C ALA A 110 -1.14 -14.84 1.65
N ARG A 111 -0.96 -15.35 0.42
CA ARG A 111 -1.04 -16.80 0.15
C ARG A 111 0.04 -17.59 0.90
N TYR A 112 1.24 -17.04 1.03
CA TYR A 112 2.39 -17.76 1.61
C TYR A 112 2.70 -17.37 3.06
N CYS A 113 2.37 -16.15 3.45
CA CYS A 113 2.70 -15.53 4.73
C CYS A 113 1.54 -14.66 5.26
N PRO A 114 0.31 -15.21 5.43
CA PRO A 114 -0.88 -14.42 5.79
C PRO A 114 -0.78 -13.72 7.16
N GLN A 115 0.15 -14.15 8.02
CA GLN A 115 0.37 -13.56 9.34
C GLN A 115 1.38 -12.38 9.32
N GLN A 116 2.06 -12.16 8.20
CA GLN A 116 3.13 -11.15 8.08
C GLN A 116 2.75 -9.99 7.14
N VAL A 117 1.55 -10.03 6.56
CA VAL A 117 1.03 -8.99 5.65
C VAL A 117 -0.37 -8.57 6.05
N PRO A 118 -0.78 -7.34 5.72
CA PRO A 118 -2.12 -6.88 6.02
C PRO A 118 -3.17 -7.65 5.23
N LYS A 119 -4.34 -7.88 5.83
CA LYS A 119 -5.52 -8.30 5.06
C LYS A 119 -5.91 -7.20 4.09
N VAL A 120 -6.27 -7.59 2.86
CA VAL A 120 -6.85 -6.70 1.86
C VAL A 120 -8.38 -6.84 1.92
N TYR A 121 -9.08 -5.72 2.12
CA TYR A 121 -10.55 -5.69 2.16
C TYR A 121 -11.16 -5.31 0.81
N ALA A 122 -10.55 -4.37 0.10
CA ALA A 122 -11.06 -3.95 -1.21
C ALA A 122 -9.94 -3.40 -2.09
N TYR A 123 -10.12 -3.55 -3.40
CA TYR A 123 -9.29 -2.91 -4.42
C TYR A 123 -10.21 -2.37 -5.51
N ASN A 124 -10.02 -1.09 -5.86
CA ASN A 124 -10.74 -0.44 -6.94
C ASN A 124 -9.74 0.00 -8.02
N PRO A 125 -9.70 -0.71 -9.17
CA PRO A 125 -8.73 -0.42 -10.23
C PRO A 125 -9.00 0.92 -10.91
N ASP A 126 -10.26 1.32 -11.03
CA ASP A 126 -10.64 2.57 -11.72
C ASP A 126 -10.13 3.78 -10.95
N LYS A 127 -10.25 3.78 -9.62
CA LYS A 127 -9.82 4.89 -8.74
C LYS A 127 -8.41 4.72 -8.17
N HIS A 128 -7.74 3.62 -8.49
CA HIS A 128 -6.45 3.21 -7.92
C HIS A 128 -6.46 3.26 -6.38
N LEU A 129 -7.48 2.65 -5.79
CA LEU A 129 -7.67 2.58 -4.33
C LEU A 129 -7.43 1.17 -3.81
N LEU A 130 -6.78 1.08 -2.66
CA LEU A 130 -6.58 -0.16 -1.93
C LEU A 130 -6.98 0.04 -0.47
N VAL A 131 -7.87 -0.81 0.03
CA VAL A 131 -8.31 -0.82 1.42
C VAL A 131 -7.70 -2.03 2.12
N ILE A 132 -6.95 -1.77 3.18
CA ILE A 132 -6.23 -2.80 3.94
C ILE A 132 -6.54 -2.70 5.44
N GLU A 133 -6.22 -3.77 6.14
CA GLU A 133 -6.21 -3.86 7.60
C GLU A 133 -5.49 -2.68 8.24
N TYR A 134 -6.04 -2.19 9.35
CA TYR A 134 -5.35 -1.25 10.21
C TYR A 134 -4.66 -2.02 11.33
N PHE A 135 -3.38 -1.75 11.54
CA PHE A 135 -2.55 -2.49 12.50
C PHE A 135 -2.52 -1.82 13.89
N GLY A 136 -3.30 -0.75 14.11
CA GLY A 136 -3.47 -0.18 15.44
C GLY A 136 -2.16 0.25 16.09
N GLN A 137 -1.85 -0.43 17.20
CA GLN A 137 -0.80 -0.11 18.18
C GLN A 137 0.63 -0.42 17.69
N HIS A 138 0.80 -0.89 16.46
CA HIS A 138 2.12 -1.21 15.92
C HIS A 138 2.90 0.06 15.56
N LEU A 139 4.11 0.18 16.11
CA LEU A 139 5.04 1.23 15.75
C LEU A 139 5.75 0.91 14.43
N MET A 140 6.06 1.95 13.66
CA MET A 140 6.99 1.81 12.54
C MET A 140 8.34 1.31 13.06
N MET A 141 8.75 0.15 12.55
CA MET A 141 9.92 -0.58 13.03
C MET A 141 11.19 0.28 13.03
N ARG A 142 11.37 1.13 12.01
CA ARG A 142 12.48 2.09 11.95
C ARG A 142 12.55 2.95 13.21
N TYR A 143 11.45 3.57 13.64
CA TYR A 143 11.44 4.43 14.82
C TYR A 143 11.64 3.66 16.10
N ALA A 144 11.04 2.48 16.20
CA ALA A 144 11.24 1.62 17.37
C ALA A 144 12.70 1.16 17.50
N LEU A 145 13.36 0.80 16.39
CA LEU A 145 14.78 0.42 16.39
C LEU A 145 15.68 1.62 16.70
N MET A 146 15.34 2.83 16.25
CA MET A 146 16.06 4.05 16.64
C MET A 146 15.97 4.31 18.14
N GLN A 147 14.87 3.91 18.78
CA GLN A 147 14.69 3.94 20.24
C GLN A 147 15.31 2.73 20.95
N GLN A 148 16.06 1.89 20.24
CA GLN A 148 16.69 0.67 20.75
C GLN A 148 15.71 -0.39 21.28
N ASN A 149 14.44 -0.33 20.85
CA ASN A 149 13.46 -1.37 21.18
C ASN A 149 13.91 -2.72 20.59
N ARG A 150 13.84 -3.78 21.38
CA ARG A 150 14.18 -5.14 20.95
C ARG A 150 12.93 -5.93 20.60
N TYR A 151 12.96 -6.59 19.44
CA TYR A 151 11.90 -7.47 18.96
C TYR A 151 12.44 -8.90 18.81
N PRO A 152 12.32 -9.76 19.83
CA PRO A 152 12.96 -11.09 19.84
C PRO A 152 12.57 -11.98 18.67
N LEU A 153 11.35 -11.85 18.16
CA LEU A 153 10.81 -12.65 17.05
C LEU A 153 11.07 -12.03 15.67
N LEU A 154 11.68 -10.84 15.59
CA LEU A 154 11.81 -10.11 14.33
C LEU A 154 12.54 -10.91 13.26
N ALA A 155 13.73 -11.44 13.59
CA ALA A 155 14.55 -12.20 12.65
C ALA A 155 13.81 -13.44 12.15
N GLN A 156 13.08 -14.12 13.04
CA GLN A 156 12.28 -15.30 12.68
C GLN A 156 11.11 -14.93 11.75
N HIS A 157 10.38 -13.85 12.04
CA HIS A 157 9.23 -13.41 11.25
C HIS A 157 9.66 -12.94 9.85
N ILE A 158 10.67 -12.08 9.76
CA ILE A 158 11.18 -11.58 8.48
C ILE A 158 11.87 -12.70 7.70
N GLY A 159 12.66 -13.55 8.35
CA GLY A 159 13.28 -14.70 7.70
C GLY A 159 12.25 -15.65 7.11
N ARG A 160 11.16 -15.95 7.83
CA ARG A 160 10.04 -16.75 7.31
C ARG A 160 9.34 -16.06 6.15
N PHE A 161 9.07 -14.76 6.28
CA PHE A 161 8.44 -13.97 5.22
C PHE A 161 9.26 -14.04 3.93
N MET A 162 10.53 -13.65 4.00
CA MET A 162 11.45 -13.65 2.86
C MET A 162 11.63 -15.03 2.25
N ALA A 163 11.90 -16.06 3.06
CA ALA A 163 12.13 -17.40 2.56
C ALA A 163 10.93 -17.91 1.75
N ARG A 164 9.72 -17.73 2.26
CA ARG A 164 8.50 -18.20 1.60
C ARG A 164 8.15 -17.36 0.37
N THR A 165 8.15 -16.05 0.47
CA THR A 165 7.75 -15.20 -0.66
C THR A 165 8.74 -15.29 -1.82
N LEU A 166 10.05 -15.35 -1.54
CA LEU A 166 11.07 -15.49 -2.57
C LEU A 166 11.08 -16.91 -3.17
N PHE A 167 11.05 -17.95 -2.34
CA PHE A 167 11.11 -19.33 -2.85
C PHE A 167 9.89 -19.69 -3.69
N TYR A 168 8.67 -19.46 -3.18
CA TYR A 168 7.44 -19.85 -3.87
C TYR A 168 7.10 -18.98 -5.09
N THR A 169 7.87 -17.92 -5.35
CA THR A 169 7.77 -17.11 -6.56
C THR A 169 8.99 -17.25 -7.47
N SER A 170 9.93 -18.14 -7.15
CA SER A 170 11.13 -18.41 -7.94
C SER A 170 10.95 -19.58 -8.92
N ASP A 171 11.90 -19.72 -9.84
CA ASP A 171 12.02 -20.87 -10.75
C ASP A 171 12.31 -22.20 -10.05
N PHE A 172 12.67 -22.19 -8.75
CA PHE A 172 12.84 -23.42 -7.97
C PHE A 172 11.50 -24.06 -7.59
N TYR A 173 10.40 -23.30 -7.61
CA TYR A 173 9.07 -23.78 -7.23
C TYR A 173 8.08 -23.70 -8.39
N LEU A 174 8.05 -22.58 -9.10
CA LEU A 174 7.14 -22.40 -10.23
C LEU A 174 7.64 -23.14 -11.47
N SER A 175 6.72 -23.68 -12.27
CA SER A 175 7.08 -24.15 -13.61
C SER A 175 7.57 -22.97 -14.45
N SER A 176 8.43 -23.23 -15.44
CA SER A 176 8.91 -22.17 -16.34
C SER A 176 7.76 -21.48 -17.09
N GLY A 177 6.66 -22.20 -17.35
CA GLY A 177 5.44 -21.63 -17.93
C GLY A 177 4.73 -20.66 -16.99
N ASP A 178 4.49 -21.08 -15.74
CA ASP A 178 3.84 -20.24 -14.73
C ASP A 178 4.66 -19.00 -14.41
N LYS A 179 5.99 -19.14 -14.31
CA LYS A 179 6.89 -18.02 -14.05
C LYS A 179 6.85 -17.00 -15.17
N LYS A 180 6.92 -17.44 -16.43
CA LYS A 180 6.81 -16.55 -17.61
C LYS A 180 5.44 -15.87 -17.69
N ALA A 181 4.36 -16.57 -17.35
CA ALA A 181 3.02 -16.00 -17.32
C ALA A 181 2.81 -15.00 -16.17
N MET A 182 3.53 -15.16 -15.06
CA MET A 182 3.46 -14.28 -13.90
C MET A 182 4.22 -12.96 -14.11
N LEU A 183 5.37 -13.01 -14.80
CA LEU A 183 6.28 -11.88 -14.94
C LEU A 183 5.62 -10.58 -15.47
N PRO A 184 4.81 -10.59 -16.56
CA PRO A 184 4.21 -9.38 -17.12
C PRO A 184 3.23 -8.67 -16.18
N LYS A 185 2.82 -9.28 -15.07
CA LYS A 185 1.93 -8.65 -14.09
C LYS A 185 2.66 -7.60 -13.23
N PHE A 186 3.99 -7.56 -13.26
CA PHE A 186 4.81 -6.75 -12.34
C PHE A 186 5.81 -5.82 -13.01
N ILE A 187 5.71 -5.63 -14.33
CA ILE A 187 6.61 -4.77 -15.13
C ILE A 187 5.79 -3.75 -15.90
#